data_AF-A0A509LCK6-F1
#
_entry.id   AF-A0A509LCK6-F1
#
_cell.length_a   1.000
_cell.length_b   1.000
_cell.length_c   1.000
_cell.angle_alpha   90.00
_cell.angle_beta   90.00
_cell.angle_gamma   90.00
#
_symmetry.space_group_name_H-M   'P 1'
#
loop_
_entity.id
_entity.type
_entity.pdbx_description
1 polymer ?
#
loop_
_entity_poly.entity_id
_entity_poly.type
_entity_poly.pdbx_seq_one_letter_code
_entity_poly.pdbx_strand_id
1 'polypeptide(L)'
;MKKSIFYILVLLVLQVTLNGCIENYGKIASNPALFEAYKTRQVIPEYNYYYCGRSTLPYAVVGIDPKYIFSDRLWHKIETREDVYKKIDGLVQTPWESYGVTAADILDSSGNKIGIWFSYYYTTVVIVVPETNIIEVYNPYNPNDYRGI
;
A
#
# COMPACT_ATOMS: atom_id res chain seq x y z
N MET A 1 30.31 39.32 -21.66
CA MET A 1 30.64 37.95 -21.22
C MET A 1 30.40 37.69 -19.73
N LYS A 2 31.02 38.42 -18.79
CA LYS A 2 30.89 38.13 -17.33
C LYS A 2 29.45 38.12 -16.79
N LYS A 3 28.59 39.05 -17.23
CA LYS A 3 27.17 39.09 -16.83
C LYS A 3 26.37 37.88 -17.33
N SER A 4 26.65 37.40 -18.54
CA SER A 4 25.96 36.23 -19.12
C SER A 4 26.32 34.94 -18.39
N ILE A 5 27.59 34.79 -17.98
CA ILE A 5 28.06 33.67 -17.15
C ILE A 5 27.39 33.68 -15.77
N PHE A 6 27.24 34.87 -15.18
CA PHE A 6 26.53 35.03 -13.91
C PHE A 6 25.07 34.61 -14.01
N TYR A 7 24.34 35.03 -15.05
CA TYR A 7 22.95 34.61 -15.25
C TYR A 7 22.81 33.11 -15.49
N ILE A 8 23.73 32.49 -16.23
CA ILE A 8 23.75 31.04 -16.44
C ILE A 8 23.97 30.30 -15.12
N LEU A 9 24.90 30.76 -14.28
CA LEU A 9 25.16 30.18 -12.96
C LEU A 9 23.96 30.32 -12.02
N VAL A 10 23.28 31.47 -12.02
CA VAL A 10 22.07 31.68 -11.22
C VAL A 10 20.92 30.77 -11.69
N LEU A 11 20.74 30.61 -13.00
CA LEU A 11 19.73 29.69 -13.56
C LEU A 11 20.02 28.23 -13.22
N LEU A 12 21.29 27.83 -13.21
CA LEU A 12 21.72 26.47 -12.85
C LEU A 12 21.48 26.17 -11.36
N VAL A 13 21.75 27.14 -10.49
CA VAL A 13 21.47 27.02 -9.04
C VAL A 13 19.96 26.98 -8.77
N LEU A 14 19.15 27.73 -9.52
CA LEU A 14 17.69 27.76 -9.37
C LEU A 14 17.02 26.42 -9.79
N GLN A 15 17.62 25.68 -10.72
CA GLN A 15 17.15 24.34 -11.11
C GLN A 15 17.38 23.29 -10.03
N VAL A 16 18.43 23.44 -9.20
CA VAL A 16 18.74 22.48 -8.13
C VAL A 16 17.78 22.62 -6.94
N THR A 17 17.18 23.79 -6.74
CA THR A 17 16.27 24.05 -5.61
C THR A 17 14.83 23.56 -5.81
N LEU A 18 14.46 23.10 -7.01
CA LEU A 18 13.09 22.66 -7.33
C LEU A 18 12.81 21.17 -7.04
N ASN A 19 13.80 20.39 -6.61
CA ASN A 19 13.60 19.01 -6.17
C ASN A 19 13.17 18.90 -4.69
N GLY A 20 12.70 20.01 -4.10
CA GLY A 20 12.21 20.05 -2.73
C GLY A 20 10.88 19.30 -2.57
N CYS A 21 10.89 18.29 -1.70
CA CYS A 21 9.79 17.40 -1.30
C CYS A 21 9.29 16.42 -2.39
N ILE A 22 10.13 15.45 -2.75
CA ILE A 22 9.58 14.13 -3.11
C ILE A 22 9.04 13.54 -1.80
N GLU A 23 7.71 13.60 -1.63
CA GLU A 23 7.04 12.91 -0.55
C GLU A 23 7.16 11.41 -0.79
N ASN A 24 7.80 10.68 0.12
CA ASN A 24 7.95 9.21 0.06
C ASN A 24 6.67 8.46 0.44
N TYR A 25 5.52 9.14 0.38
CA TYR A 25 4.24 8.59 0.77
C TYR A 25 3.54 7.98 -0.43
N GLY A 26 3.17 6.71 -0.29
CA GLY A 26 2.28 6.04 -1.20
C GLY A 26 0.82 6.36 -0.90
N LYS A 27 -0.07 5.75 -1.68
CA LYS A 27 -1.52 5.95 -1.57
C LYS A 27 -2.26 4.62 -1.67
N ILE A 28 -3.29 4.48 -0.83
CA ILE A 28 -4.35 3.48 -1.01
C ILE A 28 -5.40 4.07 -1.96
N ALA A 29 -5.56 3.47 -3.13
CA ALA A 29 -6.50 3.91 -4.16
C ALA A 29 -7.59 2.86 -4.35
N SER A 30 -8.83 3.18 -3.96
CA SER A 30 -9.96 2.25 -4.06
C SER A 30 -10.10 1.68 -5.48
N ASN A 31 -10.20 0.35 -5.57
CA ASN A 31 -10.36 -0.37 -6.81
C ASN A 31 -11.30 -1.58 -6.58
N PRO A 32 -12.62 -1.38 -6.71
CA PRO A 32 -13.62 -2.43 -6.48
C PRO A 32 -13.47 -3.65 -7.40
N ALA A 33 -12.85 -3.50 -8.59
CA ALA A 33 -12.64 -4.61 -9.51
C ALA A 33 -11.71 -5.69 -8.93
N LEU A 34 -10.83 -5.34 -7.98
CA LEU A 34 -10.02 -6.31 -7.25
C LEU A 34 -10.85 -7.22 -6.36
N PHE A 35 -11.97 -6.73 -5.82
CA PHE A 35 -12.89 -7.55 -5.04
C PHE A 35 -13.67 -8.52 -5.95
N GLU A 36 -14.03 -8.11 -7.16
CA GLU A 36 -14.59 -9.02 -8.16
C GLU A 36 -13.58 -10.10 -8.57
N ALA A 37 -12.33 -9.72 -8.85
CA ALA A 37 -11.25 -10.67 -9.15
C ALA A 37 -11.00 -11.64 -7.99
N TYR A 38 -11.10 -11.16 -6.74
CA TYR A 38 -11.07 -12.03 -5.57
C TYR A 38 -12.20 -13.07 -5.60
N LYS A 39 -13.46 -12.63 -5.79
CA LYS A 39 -14.64 -13.51 -5.81
C LYS A 39 -14.56 -14.57 -6.91
N THR A 40 -13.96 -14.25 -8.05
CA THR A 40 -13.75 -15.19 -9.16
C THR A 40 -12.48 -16.05 -9.01
N ARG A 41 -11.79 -15.96 -7.86
CA ARG A 41 -10.52 -16.65 -7.58
C ARG A 41 -9.41 -16.30 -8.59
N GLN A 42 -9.26 -15.02 -8.89
CA GLN A 42 -8.30 -14.45 -9.84
C GLN A 42 -7.42 -13.35 -9.20
N VAL A 43 -7.00 -13.54 -7.95
CA VAL A 43 -6.00 -12.65 -7.34
C VAL A 43 -4.65 -12.82 -8.06
N ILE A 44 -3.85 -11.75 -8.11
CA ILE A 44 -2.61 -11.66 -8.88
C ILE A 44 -1.59 -12.71 -8.40
N PRO A 45 -1.35 -13.79 -9.16
CA PRO A 45 -0.63 -14.94 -8.66
C PRO A 45 0.87 -14.70 -8.40
N GLU A 46 1.45 -13.66 -9.00
CA GLU A 46 2.87 -13.30 -8.91
C GLU A 46 3.21 -12.45 -7.66
N TYR A 47 2.20 -11.91 -6.97
CA TYR A 47 2.44 -11.06 -5.81
C TYR A 47 2.82 -11.87 -4.58
N ASN A 48 3.69 -11.31 -3.76
CA ASN A 48 3.96 -11.82 -2.41
C ASN A 48 2.88 -11.34 -1.47
N TYR A 49 2.17 -12.26 -0.82
CA TYR A 49 1.03 -11.92 0.03
C TYR A 49 1.38 -11.94 1.51
N TYR A 50 0.78 -11.02 2.26
CA TYR A 50 0.96 -10.87 3.70
C TYR A 50 -0.35 -10.49 4.37
N TYR A 51 -0.49 -10.79 5.67
CA TYR A 51 -1.58 -10.29 6.50
C TYR A 51 -1.05 -9.71 7.81
N CYS A 52 -1.82 -8.80 8.42
CA CYS A 52 -1.58 -8.32 9.78
C CYS A 52 -2.81 -8.53 10.67
N GLY A 53 -2.64 -8.52 11.98
CA GLY A 53 -3.71 -8.78 12.95
C GLY A 53 -3.81 -10.27 13.32
N ARG A 54 -5.00 -10.72 13.71
CA ARG A 54 -5.20 -12.09 14.20
C ARG A 54 -5.20 -13.09 13.04
N SER A 55 -4.68 -14.30 13.26
CA SER A 55 -4.59 -15.30 12.19
C SER A 55 -5.95 -15.65 11.56
N THR A 56 -7.02 -15.76 12.33
CA THR A 56 -8.36 -16.07 11.80
C THR A 56 -9.21 -14.83 11.50
N LEU A 57 -8.76 -13.65 11.93
CA LEU A 57 -9.48 -12.39 11.79
C LEU A 57 -8.45 -11.28 11.50
N PRO A 58 -7.89 -11.24 10.29
CA PRO A 58 -6.88 -10.25 9.95
C PRO A 58 -7.50 -8.85 9.95
N TYR A 59 -6.65 -7.84 10.09
CA TYR A 59 -7.07 -6.44 9.88
C TYR A 59 -6.92 -6.04 8.41
N ALA A 60 -5.92 -6.60 7.73
CA ALA A 60 -5.69 -6.39 6.31
C ALA A 60 -4.92 -7.56 5.70
N VAL A 61 -5.04 -7.68 4.39
CA VAL A 61 -4.25 -8.55 3.51
C VAL A 61 -3.67 -7.66 2.42
N VAL A 62 -2.36 -7.79 2.18
CA VAL A 62 -1.68 -7.10 1.06
C VAL A 62 -1.06 -8.11 0.12
N GLY A 63 -1.06 -7.77 -1.16
CA GLY A 63 -0.22 -8.41 -2.18
C GLY A 63 0.78 -7.38 -2.69
N ILE A 64 2.07 -7.67 -2.60
CA ILE A 64 3.14 -6.75 -2.99
C ILE A 64 3.86 -7.31 -4.22
N ASP A 65 4.09 -6.44 -5.20
CA ASP A 65 4.87 -6.78 -6.39
C ASP A 65 6.29 -7.21 -5.96
N PRO A 66 6.76 -8.41 -6.40
CA PRO A 66 8.04 -8.97 -5.96
C PRO A 66 9.27 -8.14 -6.33
N LYS A 67 9.13 -7.11 -7.19
CA LYS A 67 10.21 -6.15 -7.47
C LYS A 67 10.55 -5.24 -6.28
N TYR A 68 9.67 -5.17 -5.27
CA TYR A 68 9.89 -4.38 -4.06
C TYR A 68 10.25 -5.25 -2.86
N ILE A 69 11.03 -4.66 -1.96
CA ILE A 69 11.37 -5.27 -0.67
C ILE A 69 10.29 -4.85 0.34
N PHE A 70 9.47 -5.80 0.78
CA PHE A 70 8.42 -5.50 1.75
C PHE A 70 8.97 -5.58 3.18
N SER A 71 8.80 -4.50 3.95
CA SER A 71 9.06 -4.49 5.39
C SER A 71 7.95 -5.26 6.11
N ASP A 72 8.23 -6.51 6.46
CA ASP A 72 7.26 -7.41 7.05
C ASP A 72 7.20 -7.35 8.59
N ARG A 73 7.80 -6.34 9.23
CA ARG A 73 7.89 -6.24 10.70
C ARG A 73 6.54 -6.36 11.42
N LEU A 74 5.46 -5.91 10.80
CA LEU A 74 4.08 -5.96 11.32
C LEU A 74 3.20 -6.99 10.59
N TRP A 75 3.79 -7.77 9.69
CA TRP A 75 3.09 -8.57 8.70
C TRP A 75 3.58 -10.01 8.74
N HIS A 76 2.66 -10.93 8.49
CA HIS A 76 2.93 -12.35 8.37
C HIS A 76 2.78 -12.74 6.92
N LYS A 77 3.83 -13.34 6.36
CA LYS A 77 3.79 -13.87 5.00
C LYS A 77 2.74 -14.98 4.88
N ILE A 78 2.05 -14.99 3.74
CA ILE A 78 1.10 -16.04 3.37
C ILE A 78 1.78 -16.92 2.33
N GLU A 79 2.02 -18.18 2.70
CA GLU A 79 2.81 -19.11 1.89
C GLU A 79 2.01 -19.74 0.74
N THR A 80 0.69 -19.82 0.86
CA THR A 80 -0.16 -20.48 -0.13
C THR A 80 -1.27 -19.58 -0.63
N ARG A 81 -1.63 -19.75 -1.91
CA ARG A 81 -2.73 -19.02 -2.53
C ARG A 81 -4.08 -19.33 -1.87
N GLU A 82 -4.29 -20.57 -1.46
CA GLU A 82 -5.52 -20.94 -0.75
C GLU A 82 -5.64 -20.19 0.58
N ASP A 83 -4.53 -20.00 1.29
CA ASP A 83 -4.54 -19.22 2.52
C ASP A 83 -4.75 -17.72 2.27
N VAL A 84 -4.37 -17.18 1.10
CA VAL A 84 -4.73 -15.79 0.72
C VAL A 84 -6.26 -15.65 0.71
N TYR A 85 -6.97 -16.58 0.07
CA TYR A 85 -8.43 -16.55 0.04
C TYR A 85 -9.02 -16.67 1.44
N LYS A 86 -8.53 -17.61 2.26
CA LYS A 86 -9.00 -17.74 3.66
C LYS A 86 -8.81 -16.47 4.48
N LYS A 87 -7.70 -15.74 4.28
CA LYS A 87 -7.46 -14.48 5.00
C LYS A 87 -8.41 -13.39 4.54
N ILE A 88 -8.68 -13.27 3.24
CA ILE A 88 -9.64 -12.29 2.72
C ILE A 88 -11.06 -12.67 3.13
N ASP A 89 -11.44 -13.96 3.14
CA ASP A 89 -12.71 -14.44 3.68
C ASP A 89 -12.88 -14.04 5.16
N GLY A 90 -11.82 -14.12 5.96
CA GLY A 90 -11.81 -13.64 7.33
C GLY A 90 -12.10 -12.13 7.48
N LEU A 91 -11.80 -11.32 6.45
CA LEU A 91 -12.20 -9.91 6.42
C LEU A 91 -13.69 -9.74 6.10
N VAL A 92 -14.25 -10.60 5.26
CA VAL A 92 -15.67 -10.53 4.84
C VAL A 92 -16.58 -11.00 5.97
N GLN A 93 -16.19 -12.04 6.71
CA GLN A 93 -16.98 -12.68 7.78
C GLN A 93 -16.82 -12.01 9.16
N THR A 94 -16.16 -10.84 9.22
CA THR A 94 -15.96 -10.12 10.48
C THR A 94 -17.28 -9.57 11.02
N PRO A 95 -17.53 -9.51 12.34
CA PRO A 95 -18.77 -8.95 12.93
C PRO A 95 -19.07 -7.49 12.55
N TRP A 96 -18.12 -6.82 11.90
CA TRP A 96 -18.24 -5.46 11.39
C TRP A 96 -18.75 -5.41 9.93
N GLU A 97 -19.55 -6.41 9.54
CA GLU A 97 -20.05 -6.65 8.16
C GLU A 97 -20.66 -5.40 7.50
N SER A 98 -21.16 -4.44 8.29
CA SER A 98 -21.81 -3.21 7.83
C SER A 98 -20.94 -2.28 6.99
N TYR A 99 -19.60 -2.41 7.04
CA TYR A 99 -18.69 -1.49 6.34
C TYR A 99 -18.13 -2.03 5.01
N GLY A 100 -18.28 -3.33 4.74
CA GLY A 100 -17.74 -4.00 3.55
C GLY A 100 -16.21 -4.12 3.54
N VAL A 101 -15.67 -5.00 2.69
CA VAL A 101 -14.22 -5.10 2.47
C VAL A 101 -13.80 -4.06 1.43
N THR A 102 -12.87 -3.19 1.82
CA THR A 102 -12.19 -2.28 0.89
C THR A 102 -11.17 -3.08 0.10
N ALA A 103 -11.31 -3.08 -1.23
CA ALA A 103 -10.27 -3.53 -2.15
C ALA A 103 -9.66 -2.31 -2.86
N ALA A 104 -8.33 -2.24 -2.88
CA ALA A 104 -7.60 -1.07 -3.36
C ALA A 104 -6.26 -1.43 -3.99
N ASP A 105 -5.79 -0.59 -4.90
CA ASP A 105 -4.40 -0.58 -5.33
C ASP A 105 -3.54 0.14 -4.29
N ILE A 106 -2.32 -0.35 -4.11
CA ILE A 106 -1.26 0.37 -3.40
C ILE A 106 -0.41 1.05 -4.47
N LEU A 107 -0.31 2.38 -4.39
CA LEU A 107 0.47 3.20 -5.32
C LEU A 107 1.67 3.83 -4.62
N ASP A 108 2.78 3.99 -5.33
CA ASP A 108 3.90 4.82 -4.86
C ASP A 108 3.60 6.33 -5.04
N SER A 109 4.54 7.18 -4.63
CA SER A 109 4.41 8.64 -4.74
C SER A 109 4.39 9.16 -6.18
N SER A 110 4.83 8.36 -7.15
CA SER A 110 4.76 8.66 -8.58
C SER A 110 3.48 8.12 -9.22
N GLY A 111 2.62 7.43 -8.47
CA GLY A 111 1.38 6.82 -8.94
C GLY A 111 1.55 5.44 -9.58
N ASN A 112 2.74 4.83 -9.52
CA ASN A 112 2.93 3.47 -10.02
C ASN A 112 2.27 2.48 -9.07
N LYS A 113 1.64 1.44 -9.62
CA LYS A 113 1.11 0.34 -8.82
C LYS A 113 2.24 -0.53 -8.27
N ILE A 114 2.23 -0.69 -6.95
CA ILE A 114 3.24 -1.46 -6.20
C ILE A 114 2.63 -2.64 -5.43
N GLY A 115 1.30 -2.68 -5.33
CA GLY A 115 0.60 -3.77 -4.67
C GLY A 115 -0.91 -3.61 -4.72
N ILE A 116 -1.57 -4.46 -3.94
CA ILE A 116 -3.01 -4.46 -3.69
C ILE A 116 -3.27 -4.61 -2.19
N TRP A 117 -4.42 -4.12 -1.77
CA TRP A 117 -4.86 -4.02 -0.39
C TRP A 117 -6.29 -4.51 -0.25
N PHE A 118 -6.53 -5.40 0.72
CA PHE A 118 -7.85 -5.79 1.20
C PHE A 118 -7.94 -5.51 2.69
N SER A 119 -8.95 -4.77 3.14
CA SER A 119 -9.12 -4.46 4.56
C SER A 119 -10.54 -4.01 4.87
N TYR A 120 -10.92 -4.13 6.14
CA TYR A 120 -12.05 -3.38 6.68
C TYR A 120 -11.77 -1.87 6.72
N TYR A 121 -10.51 -1.48 6.92
CA TYR A 121 -10.09 -0.09 6.98
C TYR A 121 -9.89 0.50 5.59
N TYR A 122 -10.34 1.74 5.39
CA TYR A 122 -10.30 2.43 4.09
C TYR A 122 -8.92 2.96 3.71
N THR A 123 -8.01 3.11 4.68
CA THR A 123 -6.69 3.70 4.46
C THR A 123 -5.66 3.19 5.46
N THR A 124 -4.39 3.35 5.12
CA THR A 124 -3.24 3.18 6.01
C THR A 124 -2.10 4.05 5.50
N VAL A 125 -1.04 4.20 6.30
CA VAL A 125 0.19 4.86 5.87
C VAL A 125 1.00 3.88 5.01
N VAL A 126 1.41 4.35 3.83
CA VAL A 126 2.31 3.65 2.92
C VAL A 126 3.56 4.52 2.75
N ILE A 127 4.73 3.96 3.02
CA ILE A 127 6.02 4.61 2.82
C ILE A 127 6.79 3.80 1.78
N VAL A 128 7.34 4.47 0.79
CA VAL A 128 8.19 3.89 -0.24
C VAL A 128 9.54 4.60 -0.18
N VAL A 129 10.61 3.87 0.14
CA VAL A 129 11.97 4.39 0.20
C VAL A 129 12.59 4.27 -1.20
N PRO A 130 12.66 5.34 -2.00
CA PRO A 130 13.00 5.24 -3.42
C PRO A 130 14.40 4.68 -3.68
N GLU A 131 15.35 4.93 -2.78
CA GLU A 131 16.75 4.51 -2.93
C GLU A 131 16.93 2.99 -2.75
N THR A 132 15.99 2.33 -2.07
CA THR A 132 16.12 0.91 -1.67
C THR A 132 14.97 0.03 -2.16
N ASN A 133 13.93 0.62 -2.76
CA ASN A 133 12.68 -0.06 -3.09
C ASN A 133 12.02 -0.76 -1.89
N ILE A 134 12.31 -0.30 -0.68
CA ILE A 134 11.65 -0.80 0.53
C ILE A 134 10.27 -0.16 0.62
N ILE A 135 9.25 -0.99 0.81
CA ILE A 135 7.89 -0.56 1.09
C ILE A 135 7.57 -0.91 2.53
N GLU A 136 7.05 0.07 3.26
CA GLU A 136 6.43 -0.13 4.57
C GLU A 136 4.95 0.21 4.48
N VAL A 137 4.10 -0.74 4.87
CA VAL A 137 2.66 -0.52 4.99
C VAL A 137 2.31 -0.66 6.46
N TYR A 138 1.72 0.37 7.06
CA TYR A 138 1.44 0.36 8.49
C TYR A 138 0.23 -0.53 8.78
N ASN A 139 0.17 -1.06 10.00
CA ASN A 139 -1.02 -1.74 10.50
C ASN A 139 -2.18 -0.72 10.52
N PRO A 140 -3.32 -1.01 9.88
CA PRO A 140 -4.43 -0.06 9.79
C PRO A 140 -5.23 0.04 11.09
N TYR A 141 -4.97 -0.84 12.07
CA TYR A 141 -5.67 -0.81 13.35
C TYR A 141 -5.42 0.52 14.07
N ASN A 142 -6.49 1.29 14.20
CA ASN A 142 -6.54 2.48 15.01
C ASN A 142 -7.52 2.23 16.17
N PRO A 143 -7.07 2.24 17.44
CA PRO A 143 -7.94 1.97 18.59
C PRO A 143 -9.05 3.01 18.74
N ASN A 144 -8.90 4.20 18.15
CA ASN A 144 -9.88 5.28 18.18
C ASN A 144 -10.84 5.27 16.97
N ASP A 145 -10.63 4.39 15.98
CA ASP A 145 -11.57 4.18 14.86
C ASP A 145 -12.76 3.29 15.23
N TYR A 146 -12.84 2.81 16.48
CA TYR A 146 -14.11 2.46 17.09
C TYR A 146 -14.96 3.72 17.23
N ARG A 147 -15.54 4.17 16.11
CA ARG A 147 -16.69 5.05 16.13
C ARG A 147 -17.84 4.21 16.68
N GLY A 148 -17.97 4.24 18.00
CA GLY A 148 -19.13 3.71 18.70
C GLY A 148 -20.38 4.18 17.96
N ILE A 149 -21.10 3.21 17.42
CA ILE A 149 -22.54 3.29 17.23
C ILE A 149 -23.21 3.20 18.60
#